data_AF-A0A523RBP2-F1
#
_entry.id   AF-A0A523RBP2-F1
#
_cell.length_a   1.000
_cell.length_b   1.000
_cell.length_c   1.000
_cell.angle_alpha   90.00
_cell.angle_beta   90.00
_cell.angle_gamma   90.00
#
_symmetry.space_group_name_H-M   'P 1'
#
loop_
_entity.id
_entity.type
_entity.pdbx_description
1 polymer ?
#
loop_
_entity_poly.entity_id
_entity_poly.type
_entity_poly.pdbx_seq_one_letter_code
_entity_poly.pdbx_strand_id
1 'polypeptide(L)'
;MTVKTLIIGHGAREHVIGETLVRDGATLYAFMSSKNAGLEDLSQGRIKIHSETDFREIIEFSKENSIDFAVIGPEAPLVVGIVDSLERSGIPCIGPRIEAAQLEGSKIFT
;
A
#
# COMPACT_ATOMS: atom_id res chain seq x y z
N MET A 1 0.39 -20.03 9.37
CA MET A 1 0.84 -18.65 9.62
C MET A 1 -0.09 -17.73 8.85
N THR A 2 -0.56 -16.65 9.47
CA THR A 2 -1.43 -15.68 8.81
C THR A 2 -0.58 -14.67 8.06
N VAL A 3 -0.91 -14.41 6.79
CA VAL A 3 -0.21 -13.42 5.94
C VAL A 3 -0.51 -12.01 6.42
N LYS A 4 0.50 -11.17 6.58
CA LYS A 4 0.43 -9.76 6.95
C LYS A 4 0.53 -8.89 5.70
N THR A 5 -0.53 -8.16 5.41
CA THR A 5 -0.65 -7.36 4.20
C THR A 5 -0.73 -5.89 4.53
N LEU A 6 0.04 -5.07 3.82
CA LEU A 6 -0.06 -3.61 3.90
C LEU A 6 -0.91 -3.08 2.74
N ILE A 7 -1.87 -2.22 3.01
CA ILE A 7 -2.52 -1.39 1.99
C ILE A 7 -2.01 0.05 2.11
N ILE A 8 -1.60 0.63 0.99
CA ILE A 8 -1.28 2.05 0.89
C ILE A 8 -2.43 2.77 0.20
N GLY A 9 -2.97 3.82 0.83
CA GLY A 9 -4.13 4.57 0.36
C GLY A 9 -5.33 4.47 1.29
N HIS A 10 -6.29 5.39 1.11
CA HIS A 10 -7.41 5.60 2.04
C HIS A 10 -8.80 5.64 1.36
N GLY A 11 -8.87 5.38 0.06
CA GLY A 11 -10.10 5.46 -0.72
C GLY A 11 -10.99 4.22 -0.61
N ALA A 12 -12.08 4.24 -1.38
CA ALA A 12 -13.02 3.12 -1.44
C ALA A 12 -12.40 1.87 -2.11
N ARG A 13 -11.51 2.06 -3.10
CA ARG A 13 -10.75 0.97 -3.74
C ARG A 13 -9.95 0.20 -2.70
N GLU A 14 -9.22 0.92 -1.85
CA GLU A 14 -8.39 0.34 -0.80
C GLU A 14 -9.23 -0.36 0.28
N HIS A 15 -10.38 0.21 0.62
CA HIS A 15 -11.33 -0.42 1.55
C HIS A 15 -11.80 -1.80 1.03
N VAL A 16 -12.25 -1.89 -0.22
CA VAL A 16 -12.77 -3.15 -0.80
C VAL A 16 -11.67 -4.21 -0.95
N ILE A 17 -10.45 -3.80 -1.32
CA ILE A 17 -9.29 -4.70 -1.35
C ILE A 17 -9.01 -5.22 0.06
N GLY A 18 -8.97 -4.33 1.06
CA GLY A 18 -8.73 -4.69 2.46
C GLY A 18 -9.78 -5.64 3.01
N GLU A 19 -11.05 -5.38 2.74
CA GLU A 19 -12.16 -6.27 3.11
C GLU A 19 -11.98 -7.67 2.53
N THR A 20 -11.58 -7.76 1.25
CA THR A 20 -11.36 -9.04 0.58
C THR A 20 -10.20 -9.82 1.20
N LEU A 21 -9.07 -9.15 1.51
CA LEU A 21 -7.90 -9.76 2.15
C LEU A 21 -8.22 -10.25 3.57
N VAL A 22 -8.92 -9.44 4.37
CA VAL A 22 -9.34 -9.81 5.72
C VAL A 22 -10.30 -11.00 5.68
N ARG A 23 -11.24 -11.03 4.72
CA ARG A 23 -12.17 -12.15 4.53
C ARG A 23 -11.46 -13.46 4.19
N ASP A 24 -10.34 -13.40 3.47
CA ASP A 24 -9.49 -14.57 3.17
C ASP A 24 -8.51 -14.92 4.31
N GLY A 25 -8.57 -14.18 5.42
CA GLY A 25 -7.85 -14.47 6.66
C GLY A 25 -6.51 -13.74 6.80
N ALA A 26 -6.20 -12.75 5.97
CA ALA A 26 -4.99 -11.92 6.14
C ALA A 26 -5.09 -10.96 7.33
N THR A 27 -3.95 -10.64 7.94
CA THR A 27 -3.83 -9.53 8.89
C THR A 27 -3.56 -8.24 8.12
N LEU A 28 -4.51 -7.31 8.18
CA LEU A 28 -4.41 -6.05 7.45
C LEU A 28 -3.69 -4.97 8.26
N TYR A 29 -2.80 -4.26 7.57
CA TYR A 29 -2.18 -3.02 7.99
C TYR A 29 -2.52 -1.95 6.94
N ALA A 30 -2.68 -0.69 7.36
CA ALA A 30 -2.97 0.40 6.43
C ALA A 30 -2.03 1.59 6.62
N PHE A 31 -1.53 2.14 5.51
CA PHE A 31 -0.76 3.37 5.47
C PHE A 31 -1.53 4.39 4.63
N MET A 32 -1.95 5.48 5.26
CA MET A 32 -2.96 6.38 4.71
C MET A 32 -2.56 7.84 4.88
N SER A 33 -2.78 8.67 3.86
CA SER A 33 -2.59 10.13 3.97
C SER A 33 -3.73 10.82 4.73
N SER A 34 -4.90 10.21 4.78
CA SER A 34 -6.06 10.66 5.56
C SER A 34 -6.79 9.47 6.16
N LYS A 35 -7.38 9.64 7.35
CA LYS A 35 -8.03 8.55 8.08
C LYS A 35 -9.30 8.09 7.36
N ASN A 36 -9.39 6.79 7.09
CA ASN A 36 -10.61 6.10 6.70
C ASN A 36 -11.06 5.17 7.83
N ALA A 37 -12.21 5.44 8.45
CA ALA A 37 -12.69 4.67 9.61
C ALA A 37 -12.94 3.20 9.27
N GLY A 38 -13.53 2.91 8.11
CA GLY A 38 -13.80 1.53 7.71
C GLY A 38 -12.50 0.73 7.47
N LEU A 39 -11.48 1.36 6.88
CA LEU A 39 -10.18 0.70 6.68
C LEU A 39 -9.40 0.53 8.00
N GLU A 40 -9.54 1.47 8.94
CA GLU A 40 -9.01 1.34 10.29
C GLU A 40 -9.65 0.18 11.05
N ASP A 41 -10.98 0.05 10.97
CA ASP A 41 -11.73 -1.04 11.60
C ASP A 41 -11.29 -2.40 11.03
N LEU A 42 -11.18 -2.51 9.70
CA LEU A 42 -10.65 -3.71 9.03
C LEU A 42 -9.21 -4.03 9.44
N SER A 43 -8.37 -3.00 9.65
CA SER A 43 -6.99 -3.14 10.09
C SER A 43 -6.86 -3.30 11.62
N GLN A 44 -7.97 -3.32 12.36
CA GLN A 44 -7.98 -3.37 13.84
C GLN A 44 -7.07 -2.31 14.49
N GLY A 45 -7.04 -1.10 13.92
CA GLY A 45 -6.19 0.00 14.37
C GLY A 45 -4.71 -0.11 13.99
N ARG A 46 -4.30 -1.09 13.17
CA ARG A 46 -2.93 -1.24 12.65
C ARG A 46 -2.64 -0.26 11.51
N ILE A 47 -2.77 1.02 11.81
CA ILE A 47 -2.69 2.09 10.82
C ILE A 47 -1.51 3.02 11.09
N LYS A 48 -0.99 3.63 10.03
CA LYS A 48 -0.13 4.81 10.11
C LYS A 48 -0.67 5.91 9.21
N ILE A 49 -0.88 7.09 9.80
CA ILE A 49 -1.32 8.27 9.06
C ILE A 49 -0.10 9.11 8.72
N HIS A 50 0.27 9.13 7.44
CA HIS A 50 1.41 9.89 6.91
C HIS A 50 1.29 10.02 5.39
N SER A 51 2.10 10.88 4.77
CA SER A 51 2.15 11.02 3.31
C SER A 51 2.40 9.69 2.62
N GLU A 52 1.53 9.32 1.68
CA GLU A 52 1.61 8.08 0.86
C GLU A 52 2.81 8.09 -0.11
N THR A 53 3.52 9.22 -0.24
CA THR A 53 4.77 9.33 -1.00
C THR A 53 6.01 9.42 -0.11
N ASP A 54 5.88 9.29 1.21
CA ASP A 54 7.05 9.16 2.11
C ASP A 54 7.52 7.71 2.16
N PHE A 55 8.38 7.35 1.20
CA PHE A 55 8.84 5.97 1.03
C PHE A 55 9.63 5.47 2.23
N ARG A 56 10.33 6.37 2.94
CA ARG A 56 11.11 6.02 4.11
C ARG A 56 10.18 5.53 5.21
N GLU A 57 9.17 6.32 5.54
CA GLU A 57 8.19 5.96 6.57
C GLU A 57 7.40 4.70 6.21
N ILE A 58 7.06 4.51 4.93
CA ILE A 58 6.39 3.30 4.45
C ILE A 58 7.28 2.05 4.64
N ILE A 59 8.56 2.14 4.27
CA ILE A 59 9.51 1.04 4.40
C ILE A 59 9.77 0.72 5.88
N GLU A 60 9.96 1.74 6.72
CA GLU A 60 10.15 1.57 8.16
C GLU A 60 8.93 0.88 8.78
N PHE A 61 7.72 1.40 8.51
CA PHE A 61 6.47 0.79 8.98
C PHE A 61 6.30 -0.67 8.52
N SER A 62 6.67 -0.96 7.26
CA SER A 62 6.58 -2.31 6.71
C SER A 62 7.53 -3.29 7.41
N LYS A 63 8.75 -2.85 7.72
CA LYS A 63 9.76 -3.66 8.42
C LYS A 63 9.40 -3.90 9.87
N GLU A 64 9.01 -2.85 10.59
CA GLU A 64 8.61 -2.91 12.00
C GLU A 64 7.47 -3.92 12.23
N ASN A 65 6.54 -3.99 11.28
CA ASN A 65 5.38 -4.87 11.37
C ASN A 65 5.59 -6.25 10.73
N SER A 66 6.74 -6.47 10.08
CA SER A 66 7.05 -7.69 9.32
C SER A 66 5.98 -7.98 8.27
N ILE A 67 5.70 -7.00 7.40
CA ILE A 67 4.75 -7.12 6.30
C ILE A 67 5.26 -8.13 5.27
N ASP A 68 4.40 -9.05 4.85
CA ASP A 68 4.72 -10.07 3.85
C ASP A 68 4.62 -9.51 2.42
N PHE A 69 3.63 -8.66 2.15
CA PHE A 69 3.56 -7.86 0.92
C PHE A 69 2.70 -6.61 1.08
N ALA A 70 2.91 -5.63 0.20
CA ALA A 70 2.11 -4.41 0.12
C ALA A 70 1.25 -4.34 -1.14
N VAL A 71 0.06 -3.75 -1.04
CA VAL A 71 -0.81 -3.37 -2.15
C VAL A 71 -0.87 -1.86 -2.24
N ILE A 72 -0.54 -1.33 -3.41
CA ILE A 72 -0.52 0.11 -3.65
C ILE A 72 -1.83 0.51 -4.33
N GLY A 73 -2.67 1.23 -3.60
CA GLY A 73 -3.91 1.77 -4.12
C GLY A 73 -3.71 2.98 -5.04
N PRO A 74 -3.21 4.12 -4.52
CA PRO A 74 -3.19 5.39 -5.23
C PRO A 74 -2.10 5.44 -6.31
N GLU A 75 -2.38 6.20 -7.35
CA GLU A 75 -1.52 6.36 -8.53
C GLU A 75 -0.28 7.22 -8.22
N ALA A 76 -0.43 8.22 -7.34
CA ALA A 76 0.63 9.17 -6.99
C ALA A 76 1.94 8.49 -6.53
N PRO A 77 1.95 7.52 -5.59
CA PRO A 77 3.17 6.83 -5.21
C PRO A 77 3.67 5.83 -6.26
N LEU A 78 2.80 5.30 -7.13
CA LEU A 78 3.19 4.41 -8.22
C LEU A 78 4.07 5.14 -9.24
N VAL A 79 3.64 6.32 -9.69
CA VAL A 79 4.37 7.10 -10.72
C VAL A 79 5.70 7.65 -10.23
N VAL A 80 5.92 7.71 -8.90
CA VAL A 80 7.21 8.09 -8.29
C VAL A 80 8.03 6.90 -7.78
N GLY A 81 7.60 5.66 -8.05
CA GLY A 81 8.42 4.45 -7.85
C GLY A 81 8.42 3.84 -6.45
N ILE A 82 7.25 3.82 -5.78
CA ILE A 82 7.11 3.14 -4.48
C ILE A 82 7.38 1.64 -4.58
N VAL A 83 6.87 0.99 -5.63
CA VAL A 83 7.00 -0.47 -5.84
C VAL A 83 8.47 -0.85 -5.92
N ASP A 84 9.23 -0.16 -6.77
CA ASP A 84 10.68 -0.36 -6.91
C ASP A 84 11.41 -0.15 -5.57
N SER A 85 10.98 0.82 -4.77
CA SER A 85 11.61 1.14 -3.48
C SER A 85 11.35 0.09 -2.40
N LEU A 86 10.13 -0.45 -2.35
CA LEU A 86 9.75 -1.54 -1.45
C LEU A 86 10.41 -2.87 -1.86
N GLU A 87 10.41 -3.20 -3.15
CA GLU A 87 11.06 -4.42 -3.66
C GLU A 87 12.57 -4.41 -3.39
N ARG A 88 13.25 -3.27 -3.63
CA ARG A 88 14.68 -3.10 -3.25
C ARG A 88 14.93 -3.26 -1.75
N SER A 89 13.92 -3.02 -0.93
CA SER A 89 13.97 -3.18 0.53
C SER A 89 13.55 -4.58 1.00
N GLY A 90 13.28 -5.51 0.07
CA GLY A 90 12.88 -6.88 0.37
C GLY A 90 11.41 -7.07 0.70
N ILE A 91 10.55 -6.11 0.34
CA ILE A 91 9.10 -6.17 0.60
C ILE A 91 8.38 -6.35 -0.75
N PRO A 92 7.82 -7.55 -1.03
CA PRO A 92 7.02 -7.81 -2.22
C PRO A 92 5.83 -6.85 -2.34
N CYS A 93 5.46 -6.49 -3.58
CA CYS A 93 4.43 -5.49 -3.83
C CYS A 93 3.49 -5.88 -4.96
N ILE A 94 2.23 -5.48 -4.83
CA ILE A 94 1.21 -5.52 -5.87
C ILE A 94 0.98 -4.09 -6.35
N GLY A 95 1.45 -3.82 -7.58
CA GLY A 95 1.37 -2.54 -8.26
C GLY A 95 2.39 -2.49 -9.41
N PRO A 96 2.21 -1.62 -10.41
CA PRO A 96 3.19 -1.44 -11.47
C PRO A 96 4.48 -0.82 -10.94
N ARG A 97 5.64 -1.27 -11.45
CA ARG A 97 6.91 -0.54 -11.31
C ARG A 97 6.83 0.79 -12.03
N ILE A 98 7.73 1.71 -11.68
CA ILE A 98 7.73 3.09 -12.19
C ILE A 98 7.63 3.17 -13.72
N GLU A 99 8.35 2.30 -14.45
CA GLU A 99 8.35 2.28 -15.92
C GLU A 99 6.96 2.02 -16.51
N ALA A 100 6.21 1.08 -15.91
CA ALA A 100 4.84 0.78 -16.35
C ALA A 100 3.83 1.81 -15.83
N ALA A 101 4.06 2.38 -14.64
CA ALA A 101 3.18 3.38 -14.04
C ALA A 101 3.14 4.69 -14.85
N GLN A 102 4.19 5.01 -15.61
CA GLN A 102 4.21 6.19 -16.48
C GLN A 102 3.11 6.18 -17.54
N LEU A 103 2.58 5.01 -17.92
CA LEU A 103 1.47 4.90 -18.86
C LEU A 103 0.21 5.64 -18.36
N GLU A 104 -0.05 5.63 -17.05
CA GLU A 104 -1.16 6.37 -16.45
C GLU A 104 -0.79 7.82 -16.12
N GLY A 105 0.48 8.07 -15.76
CA GLY A 105 0.98 9.39 -15.39
C GLY A 105 1.19 10.37 -16.55
N SER A 106 1.39 9.85 -17.77
CA SER A 106 1.68 10.66 -18.96
C SER A 106 0.59 10.53 -20.01
N LYS A 107 -0.15 11.62 -20.24
CA LYS A 107 -1.15 11.73 -21.33
C LYS A 107 -0.56 11.68 -22.75
N ILE A 108 0.77 11.57 -22.89
CA ILE A 108 1.51 11.58 -24.16
C ILE A 108 2.23 10.24 -24.39
N PHE A 109 2.29 9.36 -23.38
CA PHE A 109 3.02 8.11 -23.49
C PHE A 109 2.42 7.23 -24.61
N THR A 110 3.24 6.89 -25.62
CA THR A 110 2.92 6.01 -26.76
C THR A 110 3.94 4.89 -26.80
#